data_AF-A0A9E4BM76-F1
#
_entry.id   AF-A0A9E4BM76-F1
#
_cell.length_a   1.000
_cell.length_b   1.000
_cell.length_c   1.000
_cell.angle_alpha   90.00
_cell.angle_beta   90.00
_cell.angle_gamma   90.00
#
_symmetry.space_group_name_H-M   'P 1'
#
loop_
_entity.id
_entity.type
_entity.pdbx_description
1 polymer ?
#
loop_
_entity_poly.entity_id
_entity_poly.type
_entity_poly.pdbx_seq_one_letter_code
_entity_poly.pdbx_strand_id
1 'polypeptide(L)'
;MTPLKCTILTVSDTRTASTDTSGDFLATSLKKVGHELVDRSLVVDNIYVIRAAVSRWIADAGVEVVLCTGGTGFSGRDRTPEALEPLFDKPI
;
A
#
# COMPACT_ATOMS: atom_id res chain seq x y z
N MET A 1 -1.38 -5.51 23.46
CA MET A 1 -1.59 -5.37 22.00
C MET A 1 -0.46 -6.10 21.32
N THR A 2 -0.76 -6.99 20.38
CA THR A 2 0.25 -7.72 19.61
C THR A 2 0.70 -6.84 18.44
N PRO A 3 2.01 -6.54 18.29
CA PRO A 3 2.51 -5.85 17.11
C PRO A 3 2.15 -6.60 15.82
N LEU A 4 1.84 -5.85 14.77
CA LEU A 4 1.57 -6.40 13.44
C LEU A 4 2.66 -5.94 12.49
N LYS A 5 2.99 -6.76 11.50
CA LYS A 5 3.93 -6.46 10.42
C LYS A 5 3.19 -5.87 9.23
N CYS A 6 3.33 -4.56 9.08
CA CYS A 6 2.60 -3.77 8.10
C CYS A 6 3.51 -3.35 6.94
N THR A 7 2.93 -3.21 5.76
CA THR A 7 3.53 -2.55 4.61
C THR A 7 2.72 -1.34 4.19
N ILE A 8 3.35 -0.41 3.48
CA ILE A 8 2.69 0.78 2.92
C ILE A 8 2.96 0.85 1.41
N LEU A 9 1.90 0.95 0.62
CA LEU A 9 1.92 1.30 -0.79
C LEU A 9 1.37 2.72 -0.99
N THR A 10 2.21 3.59 -1.53
CA THR A 10 1.76 4.88 -2.06
C THR A 10 1.64 4.76 -3.57
N VAL A 11 0.45 5.01 -4.12
CA VAL A 11 0.19 5.06 -5.56
C VAL A 11 0.13 6.51 -6.01
N SER A 12 1.07 6.95 -6.84
CA SER A 12 1.11 8.30 -7.38
C SER A 12 2.05 8.44 -8.58
N ASP A 13 1.60 9.18 -9.60
CA ASP A 13 2.44 9.56 -10.75
C ASP A 13 3.36 10.76 -10.47
N THR A 14 3.11 11.52 -9.40
CA THR A 14 3.78 12.82 -9.16
C THR A 14 4.57 12.88 -7.86
N ARG A 15 4.34 11.93 -6.95
CA ARG A 15 5.05 11.88 -5.67
C ARG A 15 6.42 11.24 -5.82
N THR A 16 7.29 11.64 -4.93
CA THR A 16 8.63 11.11 -4.71
C THR A 16 8.74 10.71 -3.24
N ALA A 17 9.81 10.02 -2.87
CA ALA A 17 10.08 9.70 -1.47
C ALA A 17 10.08 10.94 -0.54
N SER A 18 10.49 12.11 -1.03
CA SER A 18 10.52 13.36 -0.26
C SER A 18 9.18 14.10 -0.20
N THR A 19 8.21 13.73 -1.03
CA THR A 19 6.91 14.43 -1.11
C THR A 19 5.73 13.53 -0.72
N ASP A 20 5.99 12.27 -0.39
CA ASP A 20 4.99 11.27 0.04
C ASP A 20 4.55 11.48 1.50
N THR A 21 3.85 12.59 1.73
CA THR A 21 3.35 12.98 3.05
C THR A 21 2.35 11.97 3.63
N SER A 22 1.53 11.33 2.80
CA SER A 22 0.59 10.29 3.26
C SER A 22 1.32 9.03 3.71
N GLY A 23 2.30 8.55 2.93
CA GLY A 23 3.12 7.42 3.34
C GLY A 23 3.92 7.71 4.61
N ASP A 24 4.44 8.93 4.77
CA ASP A 24 5.16 9.35 5.98
C ASP A 24 4.24 9.39 7.20
N PHE A 25 3.02 9.90 7.02
CA PHE A 25 2.00 9.91 8.06
C PHE A 25 1.62 8.50 8.51
N LEU A 26 1.36 7.58 7.57
CA LEU A 26 1.04 6.19 7.88
C LEU A 26 2.21 5.48 8.59
N ALA A 27 3.43 5.65 8.10
CA ALA A 27 4.63 5.06 8.69
C ALA A 27 4.87 5.55 10.13
N THR A 28 4.65 6.84 10.37
CA THR A 28 4.76 7.42 11.72
C THR A 28 3.65 6.92 12.63
N SER A 29 2.41 6.88 12.13
CA SER A 29 1.23 6.50 12.90
C SER A 29 1.27 5.05 13.36
N LEU A 30 1.64 4.11 12.48
CA LEU A 30 1.72 2.69 12.83
C LEU A 30 2.83 2.44 13.86
N LYS A 31 4.01 3.10 13.70
CA LYS A 31 5.12 2.96 14.65
C LYS A 31 4.76 3.51 16.02
N LYS A 32 4.02 4.62 16.06
CA LYS A 32 3.56 5.26 17.31
C LYS A 32 2.67 4.34 18.15
N VAL A 33 1.89 3.47 17.50
CA VAL A 33 1.00 2.51 18.20
C VAL A 33 1.63 1.12 18.38
N GLY A 34 2.92 0.95 18.02
CA GLY A 34 3.69 -0.26 18.28
C GLY A 34 3.64 -1.32 17.18
N HIS A 35 3.17 -1.00 15.97
CA HIS A 35 3.30 -1.89 14.81
C HIS A 35 4.68 -1.76 14.14
N GLU A 36 5.06 -2.77 13.37
CA GLU A 36 6.31 -2.82 12.61
C GLU A 36 6.04 -2.45 11.15
N LEU A 37 6.84 -1.54 10.58
CA LEU A 37 6.84 -1.29 9.14
C LEU A 37 7.93 -2.16 8.51
N VAL A 38 7.53 -3.25 7.86
CA VAL A 38 8.49 -4.22 7.28
C VAL A 38 8.90 -3.86 5.86
N ASP A 39 8.04 -3.17 5.10
CA ASP A 39 8.37 -2.65 3.78
C ASP A 39 7.50 -1.43 3.41
N ARG A 40 8.02 -0.57 2.53
CA ARG A 40 7.28 0.56 1.96
C ARG A 40 7.66 0.75 0.50
N SER A 41 6.67 1.01 -0.35
CA SER A 41 6.87 1.25 -1.78
C SER A 41 6.05 2.43 -2.27
N LEU A 42 6.62 3.16 -3.24
CA LEU A 42 5.94 4.20 -3.99
C LEU A 42 5.93 3.79 -5.46
N VAL A 43 4.75 3.69 -6.05
CA VAL A 43 4.54 3.23 -7.42
C VAL A 43 3.69 4.20 -8.22
N VAL A 44 3.87 4.22 -9.53
CA VAL A 44 2.99 4.95 -10.46
C VAL A 44 1.61 4.31 -10.52
N ASP A 45 0.60 5.06 -10.98
CA ASP A 45 -0.79 4.58 -11.09
C ASP A 45 -0.94 3.63 -12.29
N ASN A 46 -0.43 2.42 -12.11
CA ASN A 46 -0.41 1.37 -13.10
C ASN A 46 -0.85 0.05 -12.47
N ILE A 47 -1.93 -0.51 -13.02
CA ILE A 47 -2.57 -1.75 -12.55
C ILE A 47 -1.59 -2.91 -12.35
N TYR A 48 -0.61 -3.07 -13.25
CA TYR A 48 0.34 -4.18 -13.19
C TYR A 48 1.42 -3.95 -12.14
N VAL A 49 1.85 -2.69 -11.97
CA VAL A 49 2.85 -2.33 -10.96
C VAL A 49 2.26 -2.46 -9.56
N ILE A 50 1.03 -1.98 -9.36
CA ILE A 50 0.28 -2.14 -8.09
C ILE A 50 0.12 -3.63 -7.78
N ARG A 51 -0.35 -4.43 -8.74
CA ARG A 51 -0.53 -5.89 -8.56
C ARG A 51 0.77 -6.60 -8.21
N ALA A 52 1.87 -6.27 -8.87
CA ALA A 52 3.16 -6.89 -8.57
C ALA A 52 3.61 -6.59 -7.14
N ALA A 53 3.52 -5.33 -6.70
CA ALA A 53 3.90 -4.94 -5.34
C ALA A 53 3.06 -5.66 -4.27
N VAL A 54 1.74 -5.68 -4.45
CA VAL A 54 0.82 -6.28 -3.48
C VAL A 54 0.88 -7.81 -3.50
N SER A 55 0.96 -8.45 -4.67
CA SER A 55 1.07 -9.92 -4.76
C SER A 55 2.35 -10.43 -4.12
N ARG A 56 3.46 -9.69 -4.23
CA ARG A 56 4.70 -10.01 -3.52
C ARG A 56 4.50 -10.05 -2.01
N TRP A 57 3.77 -9.09 -1.45
CA TRP A 57 3.49 -9.04 -0.01
C TRP A 57 2.44 -10.06 0.43
N ILE A 58 1.43 -10.37 -0.40
CA ILE A 58 0.47 -11.45 -0.12
C ILE A 58 1.20 -12.80 0.05
N ALA A 59 2.24 -13.05 -0.77
CA ALA A 59 3.02 -14.28 -0.70
C ALA A 59 4.10 -14.29 0.41
N ASP A 60 4.31 -13.18 1.11
CA ASP A 60 5.33 -13.05 2.15
C ASP A 60 4.76 -13.35 3.54
N ALA A 61 5.22 -14.45 4.15
CA ALA A 61 4.82 -14.85 5.50
C ALA A 61 5.23 -13.84 6.60
N GLY A 62 6.09 -12.87 6.28
CA GLY A 62 6.47 -11.75 7.13
C GLY A 62 5.53 -10.54 7.04
N VAL A 63 4.51 -10.55 6.19
CA VAL A 63 3.55 -9.44 6.04
C VAL A 63 2.17 -9.85 6.52
N GLU A 64 1.57 -9.04 7.38
CA GLU A 64 0.22 -9.27 7.93
C GLU A 64 -0.80 -8.24 7.44
N VAL A 65 -0.35 -7.02 7.10
CA VAL A 65 -1.22 -5.91 6.69
C VAL A 65 -0.58 -5.13 5.55
N VAL A 66 -1.34 -4.87 4.48
CA VAL A 66 -0.97 -3.94 3.41
C VAL A 66 -1.85 -2.70 3.50
N LEU A 67 -1.24 -1.54 3.72
CA LEU A 67 -1.92 -0.24 3.69
C LEU A 67 -1.67 0.42 2.34
N CYS A 68 -2.72 0.80 1.61
CA CYS A 68 -2.61 1.48 0.32
C CYS A 68 -3.19 2.89 0.38
N THR A 69 -2.52 3.87 -0.24
CA THR A 69 -2.98 5.26 -0.35
C THR A 69 -2.74 5.81 -1.76
N GLY A 70 -3.75 6.45 -2.35
CA GLY A 70 -3.70 7.04 -3.69
C GLY A 70 -4.31 6.15 -4.79
N GLY A 71 -4.59 6.75 -5.96
CA GLY A 71 -5.15 6.06 -7.14
C GLY A 71 -6.61 5.58 -6.98
N THR A 72 -7.38 6.17 -6.06
CA THR A 72 -8.78 5.82 -5.76
C THR A 72 -9.79 6.90 -6.17
N GLY A 73 -9.37 7.91 -6.95
CA GLY A 73 -10.24 8.97 -7.44
C GLY A 73 -11.25 8.50 -8.50
N PHE A 74 -12.04 9.44 -9.01
CA PHE A 74 -13.04 9.19 -10.07
C PHE A 74 -12.49 9.44 -11.48
N SER A 75 -11.20 9.69 -11.64
CA SER A 75 -10.62 9.92 -12.96
C SER A 75 -10.39 8.58 -13.67
N GLY A 76 -10.44 8.55 -15.00
CA GLY A 76 -10.14 7.32 -15.77
C GLY A 76 -8.71 6.78 -15.65
N ARG A 77 -7.87 7.43 -14.82
CA ARG A 77 -6.52 6.99 -14.49
C ARG A 77 -6.41 6.29 -13.13
N ASP A 78 -7.34 6.56 -12.22
CA ASP A 78 -7.37 5.94 -10.89
C ASP A 78 -7.68 4.45 -11.05
N ARG A 79 -6.72 3.58 -10.71
CA ARG A 79 -6.80 2.13 -10.97
C ARG A 79 -6.56 1.27 -9.73
N THR A 80 -6.45 1.87 -8.55
CA THR A 80 -6.15 1.13 -7.32
C THR A 80 -7.24 0.10 -6.98
N PRO A 81 -8.55 0.42 -7.00
CA PRO A 81 -9.60 -0.58 -6.76
C PRO A 81 -9.52 -1.75 -7.76
N GLU A 82 -9.44 -1.46 -9.05
CA GLU A 82 -9.38 -2.46 -10.13
C GLU A 82 -8.09 -3.31 -10.09
N ALA A 83 -7.01 -2.75 -9.57
CA ALA A 83 -5.77 -3.46 -9.35
C ALA A 83 -5.90 -4.49 -8.21
N LEU A 84 -6.54 -4.09 -7.11
CA LEU A 84 -6.62 -4.87 -5.87
C LEU A 84 -7.76 -5.88 -5.83
N GLU A 85 -8.92 -5.55 -6.38
CA GLU A 85 -10.12 -6.40 -6.33
C GLU A 85 -9.87 -7.85 -6.76
N PRO A 86 -9.14 -8.14 -7.85
CA PRO A 86 -8.89 -9.53 -8.27
C PRO A 86 -7.91 -10.29 -7.39
N LEU A 87 -7.24 -9.63 -6.45
CA LEU A 87 -6.27 -10.24 -5.53
C LEU A 87 -6.92 -10.68 -4.21
N PHE A 88 -8.18 -10.31 -3.96
CA PHE A 88 -8.86 -10.68 -2.72
C PHE A 88 -9.48 -12.08 -2.82
N ASP A 89 -9.10 -12.97 -1.90
CA ASP A 89 -9.79 -14.26 -1.73
C ASP A 89 -11.24 -14.08 -1.27
N LYS A 90 -11.47 -13.03 -0.46
CA LYS A 90 -12.79 -12.65 0.03
C LYS A 90 -12.88 -11.13 0.22
N PRO A 91 -13.87 -10.45 -0.38
CA PRO A 91 -14.12 -9.05 -0.09
C PRO A 91 -14.58 -8.88 1.36
N ILE A 92 -14.18 -7.78 1.99
CA ILE A 92 -14.55 -7.40 3.37
C ILE A 92 -15.89 -6.66 3.35
#